data_AF-A0A1G5GDZ0-F1
#
_entry.id   AF-A0A1G5GDZ0-F1
#
_cell.length_a   1.000
_cell.length_b   1.000
_cell.length_c   1.000
_cell.angle_alpha   90.00
_cell.angle_beta   90.00
_cell.angle_gamma   90.00
#
_symmetry.space_group_name_H-M   'P 1'
#
loop_
_entity.id
_entity.type
_entity.pdbx_description
1 polymer ?
#
loop_
_entity_poly.entity_id
_entity_poly.type
_entity_poly.pdbx_seq_one_letter_code
_entity_poly.pdbx_strand_id
1 'polypeptide(L)'
;MKRVKLMVGVGLIFCLGALAGFFMARQMTHQKIRRFVHGGPPASMVITRMVSRIDLTPQQRRSIDPLLAGLRGELVEFHDRTLGEVNTIILQRYHRIADLLTPAQRQLLLNEAKKTRRFNLLRNSWRLPWADKSPDEVMAELTTALSLTPAQQDALAPLVARRVAAQKAVARMMLTAEGVPFREYRAEAMAKGGGINRSIQSVLTPEQLEAYWTYRTGNIKGRPRRFRP
;
A
#
# COMPACT_ATOMS: atom_id res chain seq x y z
N MET A 1 59.69 19.75 8.54
CA MET A 1 58.77 18.87 9.30
C MET A 1 57.46 19.54 9.75
N LYS A 2 57.46 20.76 10.32
CA LYS A 2 56.22 21.42 10.81
C LYS A 2 55.15 21.64 9.73
N ARG A 3 55.55 22.02 8.50
CA ARG A 3 54.65 22.22 7.35
C ARG A 3 53.95 20.94 6.88
N VAL A 4 54.66 19.80 6.92
CA VAL A 4 54.10 18.50 6.53
C VAL A 4 53.00 18.05 7.51
N LYS A 5 53.22 18.22 8.81
CA LYS A 5 52.20 17.92 9.84
C LYS A 5 50.93 18.75 9.65
N LEU A 6 51.09 20.02 9.23
CA LEU A 6 49.98 20.92 9.00
C LEU A 6 49.18 20.54 7.74
N MET A 7 49.86 20.19 6.64
CA MET A 7 49.19 19.65 5.44
C MET A 7 48.45 18.34 5.72
N VAL A 8 49.06 17.43 6.49
CA VAL A 8 48.41 16.17 6.89
C VAL A 8 47.17 16.42 7.74
N GLY A 9 47.23 17.37 8.68
CA GLY A 9 46.08 17.75 9.50
C GLY A 9 44.91 18.31 8.67
N VAL A 10 45.20 19.21 7.73
CA VAL A 10 44.16 19.78 6.83
C VAL A 10 43.57 18.68 5.93
N GLY A 11 44.39 17.80 5.37
CA GLY A 11 43.93 16.67 4.57
C GLY A 11 42.99 15.74 5.34
N LEU A 12 43.31 15.46 6.62
CA LEU A 12 42.47 14.60 7.47
C LEU A 12 41.09 15.19 7.72
N ILE A 13 41.01 16.50 8.00
CA ILE A 13 39.74 17.21 8.20
C ILE A 13 38.89 17.15 6.92
N PHE A 14 39.50 17.34 5.76
CA PHE A 14 38.79 17.30 4.48
C PHE A 14 38.27 15.88 4.17
N CYS A 15 39.07 14.85 4.42
CA CYS A 15 38.66 13.45 4.26
C CYS A 15 37.49 13.10 5.20
N LEU A 16 37.55 13.51 6.47
CA LEU A 16 36.47 13.33 7.45
C LEU A 16 35.18 14.04 7.00
N GLY A 17 35.28 15.27 6.51
CA GLY A 17 34.15 16.02 5.97
C GLY A 17 33.52 15.33 4.75
N ALA A 18 34.35 14.85 3.82
CA ALA A 18 33.89 14.12 2.63
C ALA A 18 33.22 12.79 2.98
N LEU A 19 33.78 12.03 3.93
CA LEU A 19 33.18 10.80 4.44
C LEU A 19 31.82 11.07 5.10
N ALA A 20 31.74 12.07 5.98
CA ALA A 20 30.49 12.46 6.63
C ALA A 20 29.42 12.89 5.62
N GLY A 21 29.80 13.70 4.62
CA GLY A 21 28.92 14.12 3.53
C GLY A 21 28.42 12.94 2.69
N PHE A 22 29.30 12.00 2.34
CA PHE A 22 28.94 10.79 1.60
C PHE A 22 27.96 9.91 2.37
N PHE A 23 28.18 9.69 3.68
CA PHE A 23 27.26 8.91 4.51
C PHE A 23 25.88 9.58 4.65
N MET A 24 25.83 10.89 4.88
CA MET A 24 24.56 11.63 4.91
C MET A 24 23.83 11.57 3.57
N ALA A 25 24.51 11.83 2.47
CA ALA A 25 23.92 11.77 1.13
C ALA A 25 23.40 10.36 0.84
N ARG A 26 24.19 9.32 1.10
CA ARG A 26 23.78 7.92 0.93
C ARG A 26 22.56 7.60 1.77
N GLN A 27 22.51 8.02 3.03
CA GLN A 27 21.38 7.77 3.92
C GLN A 27 20.11 8.51 3.49
N MET A 28 20.21 9.78 3.08
CA MET A 28 19.07 10.54 2.55
C MET A 28 18.56 9.95 1.24
N THR A 29 19.46 9.56 0.33
CA THR A 29 19.10 8.95 -0.95
C THR A 29 18.47 7.58 -0.73
N HIS A 30 19.01 6.76 0.18
CA HIS A 30 18.35 5.52 0.60
C HIS A 30 16.98 5.80 1.19
N GLN A 31 16.80 6.80 2.05
CA GLN A 31 15.49 7.10 2.62
C GLN A 31 14.49 7.62 1.56
N LYS A 32 14.93 8.43 0.60
CA LYS A 32 14.09 8.96 -0.49
C LYS A 32 13.73 7.87 -1.48
N ILE A 33 14.69 7.10 -1.97
CA ILE A 33 14.45 5.95 -2.86
C ILE A 33 13.62 4.90 -2.13
N ARG A 34 13.91 4.62 -0.86
CA ARG A 34 13.09 3.72 -0.05
C ARG A 34 11.68 4.28 0.03
N ARG A 35 11.43 5.53 0.38
CA ARG A 35 10.08 6.11 0.33
C ARG A 35 9.42 6.03 -1.05
N PHE A 36 10.15 6.24 -2.14
CA PHE A 36 9.62 6.21 -3.51
C PHE A 36 9.26 4.79 -3.97
N VAL A 37 10.21 3.86 -3.85
CA VAL A 37 10.06 2.43 -4.18
C VAL A 37 9.13 1.72 -3.21
N HIS A 38 9.07 2.16 -1.95
CA HIS A 38 8.28 1.52 -0.89
C HIS A 38 6.84 2.06 -0.78
N GLY A 39 6.39 2.84 -1.77
CA GLY A 39 5.06 3.43 -1.82
C GLY A 39 5.00 4.69 -0.98
N GLY A 40 5.48 5.80 -1.53
CA GLY A 40 5.40 7.12 -0.92
C GLY A 40 3.97 7.48 -0.52
N PRO A 41 3.75 8.57 0.23
CA PRO A 41 2.40 9.03 0.50
C PRO A 41 1.62 9.03 -0.82
N PRO A 42 0.43 8.41 -0.86
CA PRO A 42 -0.31 8.23 -2.11
C PRO A 42 -0.35 9.58 -2.83
N ALA A 43 -0.17 9.62 -4.15
CA ALA A 43 -0.05 10.88 -4.90
C ALA A 43 -1.19 11.87 -4.57
N SER A 44 -2.35 11.33 -4.17
CA SER A 44 -3.48 12.07 -3.61
C SER A 44 -3.17 12.87 -2.34
N MET A 45 -2.37 12.38 -1.39
CA MET A 45 -1.91 13.13 -0.21
C MET A 45 -1.00 14.29 -0.58
N VAL A 46 -0.12 14.10 -1.58
CA VAL A 46 0.77 15.18 -2.05
C VAL A 46 -0.06 16.30 -2.65
N ILE A 47 -1.00 15.95 -3.54
CA ILE A 47 -1.87 16.93 -4.19
C ILE A 47 -2.81 17.59 -3.17
N THR A 48 -3.41 16.83 -2.25
CA THR A 48 -4.24 17.40 -1.17
C THR A 48 -3.44 18.40 -0.33
N ARG A 49 -2.17 18.09 -0.03
CA ARG A 49 -1.29 18.97 0.76
C ARG A 49 -0.82 20.19 -0.03
N MET A 50 -0.70 20.09 -1.34
CA MET A 50 -0.40 21.23 -2.21
C MET A 50 -1.62 22.15 -2.29
N VAL A 51 -2.80 21.60 -2.50
CA VAL A 51 -4.05 22.38 -2.54
C VAL A 51 -4.37 23.02 -1.19
N SER A 52 -4.12 22.35 -0.07
CA SER A 52 -4.33 22.92 1.26
C SER A 52 -3.39 24.07 1.63
N ARG A 53 -2.33 24.29 0.83
CA ARG A 53 -1.39 25.42 1.00
C ARG A 53 -1.75 26.62 0.12
N ILE A 54 -2.74 26.47 -0.75
CA ILE A 54 -3.25 27.55 -1.59
C ILE A 54 -4.49 28.09 -0.90
N ASP A 55 -4.52 29.41 -0.66
CA ASP A 55 -5.69 30.08 -0.10
C ASP A 55 -6.82 30.14 -1.15
N LEU A 56 -7.59 29.06 -1.22
CA LEU A 56 -8.74 28.95 -2.10
C LEU A 56 -9.95 29.69 -1.51
N THR A 57 -10.69 30.40 -2.35
CA THR A 57 -11.99 30.96 -1.95
C THR A 57 -13.01 29.83 -1.70
N PRO A 58 -14.08 30.05 -0.93
CA PRO A 58 -15.11 29.04 -0.70
C PRO A 58 -15.72 28.48 -1.99
N GLN A 59 -15.85 29.31 -3.02
CA GLN A 59 -16.39 28.91 -4.32
C GLN A 59 -15.41 28.03 -5.12
N GLN A 60 -14.11 28.35 -5.08
CA GLN A 60 -13.06 27.52 -5.69
C GLN A 60 -12.96 26.17 -4.99
N ARG A 61 -13.03 26.16 -3.65
CA ARG A 61 -12.99 24.93 -2.85
C ARG A 61 -14.14 23.98 -3.20
N ARG A 62 -15.38 24.49 -3.33
CA ARG A 62 -16.54 23.70 -3.80
C ARG A 62 -16.34 23.07 -5.18
N SER A 63 -15.54 23.69 -6.03
CA SER A 63 -15.26 23.19 -7.39
C SER A 63 -14.09 22.19 -7.42
N ILE A 64 -13.10 22.35 -6.53
CA ILE A 64 -11.86 21.55 -6.51
C ILE A 64 -12.01 20.27 -5.67
N ASP A 65 -12.75 20.32 -4.56
CA ASP A 65 -12.95 19.17 -3.68
C ASP A 65 -13.48 17.92 -4.41
N PRO A 66 -14.51 17.99 -5.28
CA PRO A 66 -14.96 16.81 -6.03
C PRO A 66 -13.90 16.29 -7.02
N LEU A 67 -13.08 17.15 -7.62
CA LEU A 67 -11.97 16.73 -8.49
C LEU A 67 -10.89 15.96 -7.71
N LEU A 68 -10.57 16.42 -6.50
CA LEU A 68 -9.63 15.73 -5.61
C LEU A 68 -10.18 14.39 -5.11
N ALA A 69 -11.49 14.31 -4.84
CA ALA A 69 -12.16 13.07 -4.46
C ALA A 69 -12.13 12.05 -5.61
N GLY A 70 -12.39 12.48 -6.85
CA GLY A 70 -12.27 11.65 -8.05
C GLY A 70 -10.84 11.13 -8.25
N LEU A 71 -9.86 12.03 -8.17
CA LEU A 71 -8.44 11.69 -8.30
C LEU A 71 -7.97 10.69 -7.24
N ARG A 72 -8.45 10.80 -5.99
CA ARG A 72 -8.19 9.80 -4.94
C ARG A 72 -8.69 8.42 -5.36
N GLY A 73 -9.92 8.34 -5.89
CA GLY A 73 -10.50 7.09 -6.37
C GLY A 73 -9.71 6.47 -7.52
N GLU A 74 -9.39 7.27 -8.53
CA GLU A 74 -8.60 6.84 -9.70
C GLU A 74 -7.21 6.36 -9.31
N LEU A 75 -6.51 7.08 -8.42
CA LEU A 75 -5.18 6.68 -7.95
C LEU A 75 -5.21 5.38 -7.15
N VAL A 76 -6.25 5.17 -6.33
CA VAL A 76 -6.41 3.92 -5.58
C VAL A 76 -6.69 2.76 -6.53
N GLU A 77 -7.57 2.96 -7.51
CA GLU A 77 -7.89 1.92 -8.49
C GLU A 77 -6.70 1.60 -9.39
N PHE A 78 -6.02 2.63 -9.91
CA PHE A 78 -4.79 2.50 -10.67
C PHE A 78 -3.73 1.76 -9.87
N HIS A 79 -3.57 2.07 -8.58
CA HIS A 79 -2.65 1.36 -7.70
C HIS A 79 -3.04 -0.11 -7.51
N ASP A 80 -4.32 -0.38 -7.20
CA ASP A 80 -4.84 -1.75 -7.01
C ASP A 80 -4.63 -2.58 -8.30
N ARG A 81 -4.86 -1.99 -9.48
CA ARG A 81 -4.63 -2.61 -10.80
C ARG A 81 -3.15 -2.86 -11.06
N THR A 82 -2.31 -1.84 -10.91
CA THR A 82 -0.87 -1.88 -11.17
C THR A 82 -0.15 -2.85 -10.22
N LEU A 83 -0.53 -2.89 -8.94
CA LEU A 83 0.03 -3.87 -8.00
C LEU A 83 -0.27 -5.31 -8.43
N GLY A 84 -1.47 -5.57 -8.95
CA GLY A 84 -1.83 -6.89 -9.48
C GLY A 84 -0.91 -7.30 -10.63
N GLU A 85 -0.64 -6.39 -11.56
CA GLU A 85 0.26 -6.62 -12.70
C GLU A 85 1.72 -6.79 -12.28
N VAL A 86 2.22 -5.90 -11.42
CA VAL A 86 3.58 -5.97 -10.87
C VAL A 86 3.80 -7.27 -10.12
N ASN A 87 2.86 -7.69 -9.26
CA ASN A 87 2.95 -8.98 -8.57
C ASN A 87 2.97 -10.16 -9.55
N THR A 88 2.18 -10.09 -10.62
CA THR A 88 2.17 -11.13 -11.66
C THR A 88 3.54 -11.24 -12.33
N ILE A 89 4.15 -10.10 -12.71
CA ILE A 89 5.49 -10.06 -13.31
C ILE A 89 6.54 -10.60 -12.33
N ILE A 90 6.51 -10.15 -11.07
CA ILE A 90 7.45 -10.62 -10.04
C ILE A 90 7.35 -12.14 -9.86
N LEU A 91 6.14 -12.69 -9.78
CA LEU A 91 5.94 -14.14 -9.64
C LEU A 91 6.45 -14.91 -10.85
N GLN A 92 6.14 -14.44 -12.07
CA GLN A 92 6.64 -15.07 -13.30
C GLN A 92 8.18 -15.09 -13.33
N ARG A 93 8.82 -13.99 -12.94
CA ARG A 93 10.29 -13.92 -12.88
C ARG A 93 10.84 -14.78 -11.75
N TYR A 94 10.17 -14.82 -10.60
CA TYR A 94 10.55 -15.68 -9.47
C TYR A 94 10.54 -17.17 -9.85
N HIS A 95 9.49 -17.64 -10.55
CA HIS A 95 9.44 -19.02 -11.04
C HIS A 95 10.60 -19.32 -11.99
N ARG A 96 10.85 -18.47 -12.99
CA ARG A 96 11.98 -18.64 -13.92
C ARG A 96 13.33 -18.69 -13.21
N ILE A 97 13.53 -17.86 -12.19
CA ILE A 97 14.75 -17.90 -11.37
C ILE A 97 14.81 -19.23 -10.61
N ALA A 98 13.72 -19.64 -9.96
CA ALA A 98 13.66 -20.84 -9.13
C ALA A 98 13.90 -22.14 -9.93
N ASP A 99 13.63 -22.15 -11.23
CA ASP A 99 13.88 -23.29 -12.12
C ASP A 99 15.36 -23.42 -12.52
N LEU A 100 16.14 -22.33 -12.40
CA LEU A 100 17.58 -22.31 -12.68
C LEU A 100 18.44 -22.61 -11.44
N LEU A 101 17.83 -22.74 -10.27
CA LEU A 101 18.53 -22.91 -9.00
C LEU A 101 18.69 -24.38 -8.63
N THR A 102 19.81 -24.70 -7.98
CA THR A 102 19.97 -26.00 -7.32
C THR A 102 18.99 -26.13 -6.13
N PRO A 103 18.69 -27.35 -5.65
CA PRO A 103 17.80 -27.55 -4.52
C PRO A 103 18.21 -26.75 -3.27
N ALA A 104 19.51 -26.67 -2.96
CA ALA A 104 20.04 -25.90 -1.84
C ALA A 104 19.84 -24.38 -2.02
N GLN A 105 20.07 -23.86 -3.22
CA GLN A 105 19.86 -22.44 -3.54
C GLN A 105 18.36 -22.08 -3.52
N ARG A 106 17.50 -22.99 -3.98
CA ARG A 106 16.05 -22.83 -3.92
C ARG A 106 15.56 -22.70 -2.48
N GLN A 107 16.12 -23.50 -1.57
CA GLN A 107 15.81 -23.43 -0.14
C GLN A 107 16.23 -22.08 0.49
N LEU A 108 17.40 -21.55 0.12
CA LEU A 108 17.83 -20.22 0.54
C LEU A 108 16.90 -19.12 0.02
N LEU A 109 16.50 -19.19 -1.25
CA LEU A 109 15.56 -18.25 -1.86
C LEU A 109 14.18 -18.29 -1.15
N LEU A 110 13.69 -19.48 -0.78
CA LEU A 110 12.45 -19.64 -0.01
C LEU A 110 12.58 -19.05 1.40
N ASN A 111 13.73 -19.21 2.06
CA ASN A 111 13.98 -18.64 3.39
C ASN A 111 14.06 -17.11 3.37
N GLU A 112 14.74 -16.52 2.38
CA GLU A 112 14.78 -15.07 2.19
C GLU A 112 13.41 -14.50 1.79
N ALA A 113 12.66 -15.23 0.96
CA ALA A 113 11.28 -14.89 0.65
C ALA A 113 10.42 -14.89 1.93
N LYS A 114 10.54 -15.89 2.82
CA LYS A 114 9.83 -15.94 4.11
C LYS A 114 10.18 -14.74 5.01
N LYS A 115 11.47 -14.36 5.12
CA LYS A 115 11.91 -13.18 5.89
C LYS A 115 11.31 -11.88 5.33
N THR A 116 11.44 -11.67 4.03
CA THR A 116 10.91 -10.50 3.32
C THR A 116 9.38 -10.44 3.39
N ARG A 117 8.71 -11.60 3.38
CA ARG A 117 7.26 -11.76 3.48
C ARG A 117 6.72 -11.38 4.84
N ARG A 118 7.38 -11.77 5.94
CA ARG A 118 7.05 -11.28 7.29
C ARG A 118 7.19 -9.76 7.39
N PHE A 119 8.25 -9.20 6.82
CA PHE A 119 8.47 -7.75 6.81
C PHE A 119 7.42 -7.01 5.98
N ASN A 120 7.06 -7.53 4.79
CA ASN A 120 6.04 -6.94 3.94
C ASN A 120 4.61 -7.13 4.46
N LEU A 121 4.30 -8.23 5.14
CA LEU A 121 3.02 -8.43 5.85
C LEU A 121 2.82 -7.40 6.97
N LEU A 122 3.82 -7.20 7.82
CA LEU A 122 3.78 -6.19 8.88
C LEU A 122 3.66 -4.76 8.32
N ARG A 123 4.23 -4.53 7.13
CA ARG A 123 4.25 -3.22 6.47
C ARG A 123 3.00 -2.95 5.63
N ASN A 124 2.38 -4.00 5.06
CA ASN A 124 1.19 -3.94 4.23
C ASN A 124 -0.09 -4.35 4.98
N SER A 125 -0.03 -4.72 6.26
CA SER A 125 -1.23 -4.97 7.09
C SER A 125 -2.14 -3.75 7.15
N TRP A 126 -1.55 -2.55 7.15
CA TRP A 126 -2.27 -1.28 6.95
C TRP A 126 -3.01 -1.16 5.60
N ARG A 127 -2.64 -1.97 4.60
CA ARG A 127 -3.24 -1.99 3.27
C ARG A 127 -4.29 -3.10 3.09
N LEU A 128 -4.43 -4.01 4.06
CA LEU A 128 -5.44 -5.07 4.08
C LEU A 128 -6.28 -4.96 5.37
N PRO A 129 -6.98 -3.84 5.59
CA PRO A 129 -7.65 -3.53 6.86
C PRO A 129 -8.80 -4.47 7.23
N TRP A 130 -9.20 -5.37 6.32
CA TRP A 130 -10.32 -6.30 6.46
C TRP A 130 -9.92 -7.77 6.31
N ALA A 131 -8.62 -8.06 6.19
CA ALA A 131 -8.16 -9.45 6.00
C ALA A 131 -8.50 -10.37 7.19
N ASP A 132 -8.64 -9.81 8.39
CA ASP A 132 -8.98 -10.52 9.61
C ASP A 132 -10.48 -10.47 9.96
N LYS A 133 -11.27 -9.64 9.26
CA LYS A 133 -12.67 -9.36 9.63
C LYS A 133 -13.69 -10.17 8.85
N SER A 134 -14.87 -10.38 9.42
CA SER A 134 -16.03 -10.90 8.67
C SER A 134 -16.64 -9.79 7.78
N PRO A 135 -17.38 -10.14 6.71
CA PRO A 135 -18.15 -9.17 5.94
C PRO A 135 -19.08 -8.32 6.81
N ASP A 136 -19.71 -8.93 7.82
CA ASP A 136 -20.66 -8.26 8.71
C ASP A 136 -19.96 -7.27 9.65
N GLU A 137 -18.78 -7.62 10.18
CA GLU A 137 -17.96 -6.71 10.98
C GLU A 137 -17.53 -5.48 10.17
N VAL A 138 -17.12 -5.71 8.91
CA VAL A 138 -16.76 -4.61 8.01
C VAL A 138 -17.97 -3.77 7.67
N MET A 139 -19.13 -4.40 7.44
CA MET A 139 -20.36 -3.67 7.16
C MET A 139 -20.78 -2.82 8.37
N ALA A 140 -20.72 -3.36 9.58
CA ALA A 140 -21.00 -2.62 10.80
C ALA A 140 -20.08 -1.40 10.95
N GLU A 141 -18.77 -1.56 10.70
CA GLU A 141 -17.82 -0.45 10.72
C GLU A 141 -18.14 0.62 9.67
N LEU A 142 -18.49 0.22 8.44
CA LEU A 142 -18.86 1.14 7.38
C LEU A 142 -20.18 1.85 7.69
N THR A 143 -21.16 1.16 8.26
CA THR A 143 -22.44 1.75 8.70
C THR A 143 -22.21 2.82 9.76
N THR A 144 -21.36 2.54 10.76
CA THR A 144 -21.02 3.53 11.79
C THR A 144 -20.22 4.70 11.21
N ALA A 145 -19.21 4.42 10.38
CA ALA A 145 -18.31 5.45 9.87
C ALA A 145 -18.95 6.35 8.81
N LEU A 146 -19.90 5.84 8.03
CA LEU A 146 -20.50 6.53 6.89
C LEU A 146 -21.98 6.84 7.07
N SER A 147 -22.56 6.48 8.23
CA SER A 147 -23.99 6.63 8.51
C SER A 147 -24.88 6.07 7.39
N LEU A 148 -24.62 4.81 7.00
CA LEU A 148 -25.29 4.18 5.85
C LEU A 148 -26.77 3.90 6.10
N THR A 149 -27.62 4.19 5.11
CA THR A 149 -29.04 3.81 5.14
C THR A 149 -29.23 2.30 4.94
N PRO A 150 -30.36 1.69 5.35
CA PRO A 150 -30.62 0.27 5.12
C PRO A 150 -30.50 -0.14 3.65
N ALA A 151 -31.05 0.66 2.73
CA ALA A 151 -30.94 0.42 1.29
C ALA A 151 -29.47 0.45 0.78
N GLN A 152 -28.63 1.33 1.35
CA GLN A 152 -27.20 1.36 1.03
C GLN A 152 -26.47 0.14 1.60
N GLN A 153 -26.83 -0.32 2.79
CA GLN A 153 -26.25 -1.53 3.39
C GLN A 153 -26.53 -2.76 2.52
N ASP A 154 -27.77 -2.92 2.07
CA ASP A 154 -28.16 -4.02 1.17
C ASP A 154 -27.39 -3.97 -0.16
N ALA A 155 -27.25 -2.78 -0.74
CA ALA A 155 -26.49 -2.58 -1.97
C ALA A 155 -24.97 -2.79 -1.81
N LEU A 156 -24.41 -2.46 -0.64
CA LEU A 156 -22.99 -2.63 -0.35
C LEU A 156 -22.63 -4.04 0.13
N ALA A 157 -23.54 -4.80 0.73
CA ALA A 157 -23.29 -6.13 1.28
C ALA A 157 -22.53 -7.06 0.31
N PRO A 158 -22.96 -7.25 -0.95
CA PRO A 158 -22.22 -8.11 -1.88
C PRO A 158 -20.84 -7.53 -2.25
N LEU A 159 -20.70 -6.20 -2.30
CA LEU A 159 -19.43 -5.54 -2.62
C LEU A 159 -18.42 -5.68 -1.48
N VAL A 160 -18.88 -5.52 -0.24
CA VAL A 160 -18.08 -5.69 0.98
C VAL A 160 -17.65 -7.15 1.12
N ALA A 161 -18.59 -8.10 1.03
CA ALA A 161 -18.27 -9.53 1.14
C ALA A 161 -17.20 -9.96 0.14
N ARG A 162 -17.33 -9.53 -1.13
CA ARG A 162 -16.34 -9.81 -2.17
C ARG A 162 -14.99 -9.19 -1.87
N ARG A 163 -14.96 -7.94 -1.39
CA ARG A 163 -13.70 -7.24 -1.07
C ARG A 163 -13.00 -7.83 0.15
N VAL A 164 -13.76 -8.25 1.17
CA VAL A 164 -13.24 -9.00 2.33
C VAL A 164 -12.66 -10.34 1.88
N ALA A 165 -13.37 -11.10 1.06
CA ALA A 165 -12.88 -12.37 0.51
C ALA A 165 -11.58 -12.19 -0.29
N ALA A 166 -11.51 -11.14 -1.12
CA ALA A 166 -10.29 -10.80 -1.86
C ALA A 166 -9.13 -10.45 -0.92
N GLN A 167 -9.35 -9.63 0.10
CA GLN A 167 -8.29 -9.31 1.08
C GLN A 167 -7.86 -10.53 1.89
N LYS A 168 -8.80 -11.38 2.32
CA LYS A 168 -8.51 -12.65 3.00
C LYS A 168 -7.67 -13.57 2.15
N ALA A 169 -7.96 -13.67 0.87
CA ALA A 169 -7.18 -14.50 -0.02
C ALA A 169 -5.79 -13.92 -0.31
N VAL A 170 -5.67 -12.60 -0.49
CA VAL A 170 -4.35 -11.94 -0.59
C VAL A 170 -3.56 -12.18 0.69
N ALA A 171 -4.17 -12.04 1.86
CA ALA A 171 -3.54 -12.33 3.15
C ALA A 171 -3.16 -13.81 3.28
N ARG A 172 -4.03 -14.74 2.88
CA ARG A 172 -3.74 -16.18 2.86
C ARG A 172 -2.58 -16.48 1.90
N MET A 173 -2.59 -15.94 0.69
CA MET A 173 -1.47 -16.00 -0.26
C MET A 173 -0.22 -15.30 0.26
N MET A 174 -0.30 -14.42 1.25
CA MET A 174 0.85 -13.87 1.96
C MET A 174 1.24 -14.71 3.18
N LEU A 175 0.42 -15.65 3.67
CA LEU A 175 0.68 -16.46 4.86
C LEU A 175 1.02 -17.93 4.54
N THR A 176 0.42 -18.56 3.53
CA THR A 176 0.65 -19.98 3.19
C THR A 176 1.99 -20.16 2.49
N ALA A 177 2.88 -20.96 3.07
CA ALA A 177 4.24 -21.20 2.57
C ALA A 177 4.27 -21.86 1.17
N GLU A 178 3.16 -22.44 0.74
CA GLU A 178 3.01 -23.11 -0.54
C GLU A 178 2.42 -22.15 -1.56
N GLY A 179 3.22 -21.86 -2.60
CA GLY A 179 2.91 -20.90 -3.64
C GLY A 179 1.77 -21.38 -4.54
N VAL A 180 0.53 -21.24 -4.07
CA VAL A 180 -0.61 -21.21 -4.99
C VAL A 180 -0.32 -20.05 -5.95
N PRO A 181 -0.11 -20.31 -7.25
CA PRO A 181 0.22 -19.25 -8.19
C PRO A 181 -0.92 -18.25 -8.17
N PHE A 182 -0.61 -16.97 -7.90
CA PHE A 182 -1.58 -15.86 -7.90
C PHE A 182 -2.50 -15.86 -9.14
N ARG A 183 -2.02 -16.46 -10.24
CA ARG A 183 -2.76 -16.69 -11.48
C ARG A 183 -3.98 -17.60 -11.33
N GLU A 184 -3.88 -18.71 -10.59
CA GLU A 184 -5.00 -19.64 -10.34
C GLU A 184 -6.05 -18.98 -9.47
N TYR A 185 -5.62 -18.28 -8.42
CA TYR A 185 -6.53 -17.49 -7.60
C TYR A 185 -7.24 -16.37 -8.39
N ARG A 186 -6.50 -15.64 -9.24
CA ARG A 186 -7.09 -14.60 -10.08
C ARG A 186 -8.09 -15.19 -11.08
N ALA A 187 -7.79 -16.35 -11.65
CA ALA A 187 -8.69 -17.08 -12.54
C ALA A 187 -9.95 -17.55 -11.80
N GLU A 188 -9.82 -18.08 -10.59
CA GLU A 188 -10.96 -18.49 -9.75
C GLU A 188 -11.81 -17.28 -9.31
N ALA A 189 -11.19 -16.18 -8.93
CA ALA A 189 -11.87 -14.93 -8.57
C ALA A 189 -12.56 -14.25 -9.77
N MET A 190 -12.00 -14.38 -10.97
CA MET A 190 -12.63 -13.94 -12.23
C MET A 190 -13.79 -14.87 -12.61
N ALA A 191 -13.62 -16.18 -12.48
CA ALA A 191 -14.63 -17.20 -12.79
C ALA A 191 -15.85 -17.11 -11.85
N LYS A 192 -15.65 -16.72 -10.58
CA LYS A 192 -16.73 -16.49 -9.60
C LYS A 192 -17.48 -15.15 -9.80
N GLY A 193 -17.57 -14.65 -11.03
CA GLY A 193 -18.33 -13.42 -11.33
C GLY A 193 -17.52 -12.13 -11.15
N GLY A 194 -16.26 -12.16 -11.58
CA GLY A 194 -15.34 -11.03 -11.51
C GLY A 194 -15.81 -9.73 -12.17
N GLY A 195 -16.81 -9.80 -13.06
CA GLY A 195 -17.37 -8.67 -13.79
C GLY A 195 -18.64 -8.12 -13.14
N ILE A 196 -18.50 -7.24 -12.15
CA ILE A 196 -19.54 -6.27 -11.82
C ILE A 196 -18.86 -4.91 -11.72
N ASN A 197 -19.16 -4.03 -12.67
CA ASN A 197 -18.63 -2.67 -12.80
C ASN A 197 -19.09 -1.70 -11.69
N ARG A 198 -19.80 -2.18 -10.66
CA ARG A 198 -20.26 -1.33 -9.56
C ARG A 198 -19.22 -1.28 -8.46
N SER A 199 -18.47 -0.20 -8.47
CA SER A 199 -17.61 0.24 -7.37
C SER A 199 -18.44 0.59 -6.14
N ILE A 200 -17.89 0.41 -4.93
CA ILE A 200 -18.47 0.94 -3.67
C ILE A 200 -18.84 2.43 -3.83
N GLN A 201 -18.08 3.16 -4.65
CA GLN A 201 -18.32 4.57 -4.98
C GLN A 201 -19.69 4.84 -5.61
N SER A 202 -20.27 3.87 -6.33
CA SER A 202 -21.56 4.04 -7.02
C SER A 202 -22.79 4.01 -6.09
N VAL A 203 -22.59 3.61 -4.82
CA VAL A 203 -23.67 3.49 -3.81
C VAL A 203 -23.60 4.62 -2.78
N LEU A 204 -22.42 5.22 -2.61
CA LEU A 204 -22.18 6.25 -1.62
C LEU A 204 -22.48 7.64 -2.19
N THR A 205 -23.03 8.51 -1.34
CA THR A 205 -23.07 9.95 -1.64
C THR A 205 -21.66 10.54 -1.69
N PRO A 206 -21.45 11.72 -2.29
CA PRO A 206 -20.13 12.36 -2.33
C PRO A 206 -19.49 12.54 -0.94
N GLU A 207 -20.29 12.92 0.06
CA GLU A 207 -19.86 13.11 1.46
C GLU A 207 -19.43 11.79 2.10
N GLN A 208 -20.25 10.74 1.92
CA GLN A 208 -19.92 9.40 2.39
C GLN A 208 -18.70 8.83 1.68
N LEU A 209 -18.50 9.16 0.41
CA LEU A 209 -17.33 8.72 -0.35
C LEU A 209 -16.04 9.37 0.21
N GLU A 210 -16.08 10.64 0.58
CA GLU A 210 -14.95 11.29 1.23
C GLU A 210 -14.67 10.69 2.62
N ALA A 211 -15.71 10.44 3.41
CA ALA A 211 -15.60 9.75 4.69
C ALA A 211 -15.02 8.33 4.53
N TYR A 212 -15.43 7.61 3.48
CA TYR A 212 -14.89 6.29 3.13
C TYR A 212 -13.40 6.34 2.79
N TRP A 213 -12.97 7.34 2.02
CA TRP A 213 -11.55 7.53 1.73
C TRP A 213 -10.76 7.89 2.99
N THR A 214 -11.32 8.70 3.87
CA THR A 214 -10.71 9.04 5.15
C THR A 214 -10.61 7.81 6.05
N TYR A 215 -11.64 6.97 6.12
CA TYR A 215 -11.62 5.69 6.82
C TYR A 215 -10.54 4.74 6.25
N ARG A 216 -10.39 4.68 4.93
CA ARG A 216 -9.47 3.74 4.24
C ARG A 216 -8.01 4.20 4.23
N THR A 217 -7.77 5.51 4.08
CA THR A 217 -6.42 6.08 3.89
C THR A 217 -5.92 6.86 5.09
N GLY A 218 -6.82 7.22 6.00
CA GLY A 218 -6.50 7.95 7.23
C GLY A 218 -5.63 7.12 8.15
N ASN A 219 -4.75 7.83 8.87
CA ASN A 219 -4.03 7.27 9.99
C ASN A 219 -5.07 6.92 11.05
N ILE A 220 -5.45 5.64 11.15
CA ILE A 220 -6.39 5.13 12.15
C ILE A 220 -5.71 5.23 13.52
N LYS A 221 -5.60 6.45 14.05
CA LYS A 221 -5.27 6.75 15.44
C LYS A 221 -6.39 6.13 16.27
N GLY A 222 -6.25 4.87 16.66
CA GLY A 222 -7.25 4.17 17.49
C GLY A 222 -7.46 2.70 17.17
N ARG A 223 -6.92 2.13 16.08
CA ARG A 223 -6.99 0.67 15.91
C ARG A 223 -6.00 0.02 16.89
N PRO A 224 -6.46 -0.77 17.89
CA PRO A 224 -5.53 -1.57 18.68
C PRO A 224 -4.81 -2.51 17.71
N ARG A 225 -3.48 -2.54 17.78
CA ARG A 225 -2.67 -3.54 17.05
C ARG A 225 -2.98 -4.92 17.62
N ARG A 226 -4.12 -5.50 17.29
CA ARG A 226 -4.45 -6.89 17.61
C ARG A 226 -3.91 -7.77 16.50
N PHE A 227 -2.62 -8.05 16.56
CA PHE A 227 -2.09 -9.31 16.07
C PHE A 227 -1.57 -10.04 17.30
N ARG A 228 -2.37 -10.99 17.83
CA ARG A 228 -1.84 -11.98 18.76
C ARG A 228 -0.98 -12.96 17.95
N PRO A 229 0.22 -13.33 18.45
CA PRO A 229 1.09 -14.30 17.81
C PRO A 229 0.46 -15.68 17.69
#